data_AF-A0A316MZV0-F1
#
_entry.id   AF-A0A316MZV0-F1
#
_cell.length_a   1.000
_cell.length_b   1.000
_cell.length_c   1.000
_cell.angle_alpha   90.00
_cell.angle_beta   90.00
_cell.angle_gamma   90.00
#
_symmetry.space_group_name_H-M   'P 1'
#
loop_
_entity.id
_entity.type
_entity.pdbx_description
1 polymer ?
#
loop_
_entity_poly.entity_id
_entity_poly.type
_entity_poly.pdbx_seq_one_letter_code
_entity_poly.pdbx_strand_id
1 'polypeptide(L)' 'MFGIGMQELLIILVLVLVIFGAKRLPEIGGGLGRAIRNFRQASSEPDEIDVTPKGRKTDDEKKDA' A
#
# COMPACT_ATOMS: atom_id res chain seq x y z
N MET A 1 -26.17 23.76 -3.33
CA MET A 1 -25.99 23.07 -2.05
C MET A 1 -24.50 22.98 -1.79
N PHE A 2 -24.04 23.53 -0.67
CA PHE A 2 -22.62 23.62 -0.30
C PHE A 2 -22.00 22.21 -0.24
N GLY A 3 -21.23 21.85 -1.27
CA GLY A 3 -20.38 20.67 -1.24
C GLY A 3 -19.24 20.90 -0.25
N ILE A 4 -18.80 19.83 0.41
CA ILE A 4 -17.59 19.86 1.23
C ILE A 4 -16.44 20.28 0.30
N GLY A 5 -15.95 21.50 0.47
CA GLY A 5 -14.81 22.01 -0.26
C GLY A 5 -13.51 21.46 0.32
N MET A 6 -12.42 21.73 -0.40
CA MET A 6 -11.08 21.34 0.03
C MET A 6 -10.73 21.93 1.40
N GLN A 7 -11.26 23.10 1.72
CA GLN A 7 -10.99 23.84 2.94
C GLN A 7 -11.70 23.20 4.15
N GLU A 8 -12.97 22.80 4.02
CA GLU A 8 -13.66 22.04 5.08
C GLU A 8 -13.00 20.67 5.30
N LEU A 9 -12.60 19.99 4.22
CA LEU A 9 -11.90 18.70 4.33
C LEU A 9 -10.58 18.81 5.10
N LEU A 10 -9.80 19.88 4.87
CA LEU A 10 -8.57 20.16 5.60
C LEU A 10 -8.82 20.41 7.08
N ILE A 11 -9.88 21.16 7.43
CA ILE A 11 -10.23 21.41 8.85
C ILE A 11 -10.57 20.09 9.55
N ILE A 12 -11.38 19.23 8.90
CA ILE A 12 -11.73 17.91 9.43
C ILE A 12 -10.48 17.05 9.59
N LEU A 13 -9.60 17.05 8.58
CA LEU A 13 -8.34 16.30 8.63
C LEU A 13 -7.48 16.74 9.83
N VAL A 14 -7.34 18.05 10.05
CA VAL A 14 -6.61 18.59 11.21
C VAL A 14 -7.25 18.13 12.52
N LEU A 15 -8.57 18.16 12.64
CA LEU A 15 -9.28 17.71 13.84
C LEU A 15 -9.02 16.21 14.12
N VAL A 16 -9.09 15.37 13.09
CA VAL A 16 -8.78 13.94 13.16
C VAL A 16 -7.31 13.74 13.58
N LEU A 17 -6.38 14.52 13.01
CA LEU A 17 -4.96 14.45 13.38
C LEU A 17 -4.70 14.87 14.83
N VAL A 18 -5.49 15.79 15.40
CA VAL A 18 -5.39 16.16 16.81
C VAL A 18 -5.87 15.03 17.72
N ILE A 19 -6.99 14.39 17.38
CA ILE A 19 -7.57 13.31 18.19
C ILE A 19 -6.72 12.04 18.12
N PHE A 20 -6.36 11.60 16.91
CA PHE A 20 -5.66 10.35 16.69
C PHE A 20 -4.13 10.52 16.70
N GLY A 21 -3.62 11.72 16.45
CA GLY A 21 -2.20 11.99 16.28
C GLY A 21 -1.72 11.72 14.84
N ALA A 22 -0.81 12.57 14.35
CA ALA A 22 -0.26 12.46 12.99
C ALA A 22 0.49 11.14 12.70
N LYS A 23 0.98 10.46 13.76
CA LYS A 23 1.68 9.18 13.62
C LYS A 23 0.75 8.00 13.34
N ARG A 24 -0.54 8.08 13.70
CA ARG A 24 -1.49 6.97 13.53
C ARG A 24 -1.97 6.81 12.09
N LEU A 25 -2.06 7.91 11.31
CA LEU A 25 -2.44 7.84 9.90
C LEU A 25 -1.52 6.92 9.05
N PRO A 26 -0.18 7.10 9.06
CA PRO A 26 0.70 6.24 8.27
C PRO A 26 0.78 4.81 8.80
N GLU A 27 0.62 4.61 10.12
CA GLU A 27 0.57 3.29 10.75
C GLU A 27 -0.64 2.47 10.22
N ILE A 28 -1.82 3.08 10.23
CA ILE A 28 -3.07 2.47 9.72
C ILE A 28 -3.02 2.36 8.19
N GLY A 29 -2.55 3.40 7.50
CA GLY A 29 -2.44 3.44 6.04
C GLY A 29 -1.48 2.39 5.48
N GLY A 30 -0.37 2.11 6.16
CA GLY A 30 0.55 1.04 5.76
C GLY A 30 -0.07 -0.36 5.86
N GLY A 31 -0.89 -0.61 6.88
CA GLY A 31 -1.64 -1.85 7.04
C GLY A 31 -2.73 -2.02 5.97
N LEU A 32 -3.57 -0.99 5.81
CA LEU A 32 -4.63 -0.96 4.80
C LEU A 32 -4.09 -1.05 3.38
N GLY A 33 -3.00 -0.33 3.08
CA GLY A 33 -2.37 -0.34 1.76
C GLY A 33 -1.85 -1.72 1.37
N ARG A 34 -1.23 -2.45 2.30
CA ARG A 34 -0.83 -3.85 2.08
C ARG A 34 -2.03 -4.76 1.86
N ALA A 35 -3.09 -4.59 2.66
CA ALA A 35 -4.32 -5.36 2.52
C ALA A 35 -4.99 -5.13 1.16
N ILE A 36 -5.15 -3.87 0.74
CA ILE A 36 -5.71 -3.49 -0.56
C ILE A 36 -4.85 -4.04 -1.70
N ARG A 37 -3.52 -3.95 -1.58
CA ARG A 37 -2.58 -4.48 -2.60
C ARG A 37 -2.73 -5.99 -2.76
N ASN A 38 -2.72 -6.73 -1.66
CA ASN A 38 -2.88 -8.19 -1.68
C ASN A 38 -4.27 -8.60 -2.18
N PHE A 39 -5.32 -7.88 -1.75
CA PHE A 39 -6.68 -8.09 -2.22
C PHE A 39 -6.80 -7.86 -3.74
N ARG A 40 -6.20 -6.77 -4.24
CA ARG A 40 -6.18 -6.47 -5.68
C ARG A 40 -5.40 -7.53 -6.46
N GLN A 41 -4.29 -8.03 -5.93
CA GLN A 41 -3.51 -9.08 -6.56
C GLN A 41 -4.30 -10.39 -6.65
N ALA A 42 -4.84 -10.86 -5.53
CA ALA A 42 -5.67 -12.07 -5.47
C ALA A 42 -6.96 -11.95 -6.32
N SER A 43 -7.53 -10.74 -6.45
CA SER A 43 -8.70 -10.51 -7.29
C SER A 43 -8.37 -10.32 -8.78
N SER A 44 -7.11 -10.07 -9.14
CA SER A 44 -6.69 -9.86 -10.54
C SER A 44 -5.95 -11.05 -11.13
N GLU A 45 -5.49 -12.00 -10.33
CA GLU A 45 -4.93 -13.27 -10.77
C GLU A 45 -6.08 -14.27 -10.98
N PRO A 46 -6.50 -14.59 -12.22
CA PRO A 46 -7.32 -15.78 -12.47
C PRO A 46 -6.51 -17.01 -12.08
N ASP A 47 -7.17 -18.03 -11.52
CA ASP A 47 -6.59 -19.24 -10.93
C ASP A 47 -5.45 -19.90 -11.75
N GLU A 48 -4.23 -19.39 -11.66
CA GLU A 48 -3.03 -20.11 -12.08
C GLU A 48 -2.28 -20.50 -10.82
N ILE A 49 -2.37 -21.78 -10.48
CA ILE A 49 -1.47 -22.41 -9.52
C ILE A 49 -0.08 -22.33 -10.13
N ASP A 50 0.66 -21.28 -9.81
CA ASP A 50 2.07 -21.14 -10.17
C ASP A 50 2.88 -22.10 -9.29
N VAL A 51 3.11 -23.32 -9.82
CA VAL A 51 4.00 -24.33 -9.21
C VAL A 51 5.48 -24.00 -9.45
N THR A 52 5.84 -22.82 -9.94
CA THR A 52 7.23 -22.45 -10.16
C THR A 52 7.89 -22.03 -8.84
N PRO A 53 8.88 -22.79 -8.32
CA PRO A 53 9.63 -22.32 -7.19
C PRO A 53 10.41 -21.09 -7.65
N LYS A 54 10.20 -19.92 -7.01
CA LYS A 54 11.05 -18.74 -7.18
C LYS A 54 12.49 -19.10 -6.79
N GLY A 55 13.21 -19.65 -7.75
CA GLY A 55 14.60 -20.02 -7.68
C GLY A 55 15.45 -18.78 -7.55
N ARG A 56 16.27 -18.78 -6.49
CA ARG A 56 17.60 -18.19 -6.35
C ARG A 56 17.96 -17.10 -7.37
N LYS A 57 18.22 -15.92 -6.81
CA LYS A 57 19.15 -14.94 -7.37
C LYS A 57 20.41 -15.68 -7.79
N THR A 58 20.69 -15.72 -9.09
CA THR A 58 21.95 -16.22 -9.62
C THR A 58 23.02 -15.21 -9.25
N ASP A 59 23.98 -15.70 -8.49
CA ASP A 59 25.24 -15.07 -8.15
C ASP A 59 26.05 -14.72 -9.41
N ASP A 60 26.71 -13.57 -9.35
CA ASP A 60 28.04 -13.30 -9.91
C ASP A 60 28.43 -13.95 -11.26
N GLU A 61 28.19 -13.24 -12.36
CA GLU A 61 28.98 -13.40 -13.58
C GLU A 61 29.55 -12.04 -14.04
N LYS A 62 30.63 -11.63 -13.37
CA LYS A 62 31.64 -10.70 -13.92
C LYS A 62 33.03 -11.22 -13.57
N LYS A 63 33.40 -12.34 -14.21
CA LYS A 63 34.79 -12.65 -14.53
C LYS A 63 34.80 -12.94 -16.02
N ASP A 64 35.33 -11.99 -16.79
CA ASP A 64 36.07 -12.20 -18.04
C ASP A 64 36.28 -10.82 -18.68
N ALA A 65 37.43 -10.21 -18.36
CA ALA A 65 38.19 -9.28 -19.19
C ALA A 65 39.63 -9.20 -18.64
#